data_AF-A0A1M5NNN6-F1
#
_entry.id   AF-A0A1M5NNN6-F1
#
_cell.length_a   1.000
_cell.length_b   1.000
_cell.length_c   1.000
_cell.angle_alpha   90.00
_cell.angle_beta   90.00
_cell.angle_gamma   90.00
#
_symmetry.space_group_name_H-M   'P 1'
#
loop_
_entity.id
_entity.type
_entity.pdbx_description
1 polymer ?
#
loop_
_entity_poly.entity_id
_entity_poly.type
_entity_poly.pdbx_seq_one_letter_code
_entity_poly.pdbx_strand_id
1 'polypeptide(L)'
;MNTIQQRNIKFINKIIDGKIYKMATGGIGHIQSITDIEVLNKFIDMVTTTINGDFTSIEEDPDVSSNYEVAFITPNGIEIMDENVENVIDLIPLQEFKEILIGWRDFLLTPPLNGSKVYISGEINDDNEIEKFLEGQPKEAKNEIFEDKLKAYPKQNKLVFIVSLSLFILFLLFFLIIIPLLNMTNEIIPFSILGAFAISLSGFYSLLYYKSWKKDFIKKVGKPKLSLQTYFLVCSLPTVLFYFLIYWNSLEGPGHNLYKSSIMSKLLKLFFP
;
A
#
# COMPACT_ATOMS: atom_id res chain seq x y z
N MET A 1 12.81 -4.54 -40.88
CA MET A 1 13.25 -4.74 -39.48
C MET A 1 12.02 -4.49 -38.62
N ASN A 2 11.65 -5.39 -37.70
CA ASN A 2 10.42 -5.24 -36.90
C ASN A 2 10.57 -4.04 -35.93
N THR A 3 9.50 -3.24 -35.71
CA THR A 3 9.46 -2.10 -34.77
C THR A 3 10.09 -2.43 -33.42
N ILE A 4 9.84 -3.63 -32.88
CA ILE A 4 10.42 -4.09 -31.60
C ILE A 4 11.95 -4.07 -31.64
N GLN A 5 12.56 -4.49 -32.75
CA GLN A 5 14.01 -4.48 -32.92
C GLN A 5 14.55 -3.07 -33.17
N GLN A 6 13.82 -2.25 -33.93
CA GLN A 6 14.20 -0.86 -34.22
C GLN A 6 14.24 -0.01 -32.94
N ARG A 7 13.27 -0.18 -32.05
CA ARG A 7 13.19 0.53 -30.76
C ARG A 7 13.96 -0.16 -29.63
N ASN A 8 14.72 -1.24 -29.91
CA ASN A 8 15.45 -2.02 -28.91
C ASN A 8 14.54 -2.48 -27.74
N ILE A 9 13.28 -2.78 -28.06
CA ILE A 9 12.30 -3.28 -27.10
C ILE A 9 12.60 -4.76 -26.80
N LYS A 10 12.56 -5.12 -25.52
CA LYS A 10 12.78 -6.51 -25.08
C LYS A 10 11.67 -6.93 -24.15
N PHE A 11 11.05 -8.06 -24.45
CA PHE A 11 10.13 -8.74 -23.56
C PHE A 11 10.88 -9.83 -22.81
N ILE A 12 10.84 -9.78 -21.48
CA ILE A 12 11.64 -10.64 -20.62
C ILE A 12 10.77 -11.26 -19.53
N ASN A 13 11.04 -12.52 -19.22
CA ASN A 13 10.57 -13.17 -18.00
C ASN A 13 11.64 -12.95 -16.93
N LYS A 14 11.34 -12.19 -15.88
CA LYS A 14 12.24 -11.93 -14.76
C LYS A 14 11.83 -12.75 -13.54
N ILE A 15 12.77 -13.45 -12.93
CA ILE A 15 12.53 -14.21 -11.70
C ILE A 15 12.92 -13.34 -10.51
N ILE A 16 11.96 -13.04 -9.62
CA ILE A 16 12.17 -12.28 -8.37
C ILE A 16 11.50 -13.06 -7.26
N ASP A 17 12.25 -13.39 -6.20
CA ASP A 17 11.76 -14.15 -5.04
C ASP A 17 11.00 -15.44 -5.42
N GLY A 18 11.51 -16.16 -6.43
CA GLY A 18 10.91 -17.41 -6.92
C GLY A 18 9.66 -17.24 -7.80
N LYS A 19 9.22 -16.01 -8.06
CA LYS A 19 8.08 -15.70 -8.94
C LYS A 19 8.56 -15.20 -10.30
N ILE A 20 7.82 -15.58 -11.34
CA ILE A 20 8.11 -15.15 -12.72
C ILE A 20 7.26 -13.94 -13.07
N TYR A 21 7.92 -12.85 -13.44
CA TYR A 21 7.33 -11.61 -13.89
C TYR A 21 7.57 -11.39 -15.37
N LYS A 22 6.50 -11.05 -16.11
CA LYS A 22 6.61 -10.58 -17.49
C LYS A 22 6.87 -9.08 -17.47
N MET A 23 7.96 -8.64 -18.09
CA MET A 23 8.37 -7.24 -18.16
C MET A 23 8.74 -6.88 -19.59
N ALA A 24 8.61 -5.59 -19.91
CA ALA A 24 9.10 -5.01 -21.14
C ALA A 24 10.19 -3.97 -20.81
N THR A 25 11.16 -3.79 -21.68
CA THR A 25 12.14 -2.70 -21.58
C THR A 25 12.22 -1.96 -22.91
N GLY A 26 12.70 -0.71 -22.90
CA GLY A 26 12.91 0.08 -24.11
C GLY A 26 11.96 1.27 -24.28
N GLY A 27 11.59 1.94 -23.18
CA GLY A 27 10.79 3.17 -23.24
C GLY A 27 9.31 2.97 -23.59
N ILE A 28 8.72 1.87 -23.11
CA ILE A 28 7.30 1.54 -23.33
C ILE A 28 6.59 1.27 -22.00
N GLY A 29 6.89 2.11 -20.99
CA GLY A 29 6.40 1.93 -19.62
C GLY A 29 4.87 1.96 -19.55
N HIS A 30 4.24 2.85 -20.31
CA HIS A 30 2.79 2.88 -20.46
C HIS A 30 2.20 1.59 -20.99
N ILE A 31 2.75 1.04 -22.09
CA ILE A 31 2.27 -0.24 -22.65
C ILE A 31 2.46 -1.40 -21.67
N GLN A 32 3.61 -1.45 -20.99
CA GLN A 32 3.89 -2.52 -20.02
C GLN A 32 2.87 -2.56 -18.88
N SER A 33 2.32 -1.40 -18.49
CA SER A 33 1.32 -1.31 -17.42
C SER A 33 -0.03 -1.91 -17.81
N ILE A 34 -0.29 -2.11 -19.10
CA ILE A 34 -1.52 -2.69 -19.61
C ILE A 34 -1.38 -4.21 -19.60
N THR A 35 -1.92 -4.83 -18.56
CA THR A 35 -1.81 -6.28 -18.33
C THR A 35 -3.05 -7.06 -18.72
N ASP A 36 -4.18 -6.35 -18.86
CA ASP A 36 -5.47 -6.92 -19.25
C ASP A 36 -5.51 -7.11 -20.78
N ILE A 37 -5.78 -8.35 -21.21
CA ILE A 37 -5.82 -8.73 -22.61
C ILE A 37 -7.01 -8.09 -23.35
N GLU A 38 -8.14 -7.90 -22.68
CA GLU A 38 -9.31 -7.23 -23.27
C GLU A 38 -9.02 -5.75 -23.50
N VAL A 39 -8.38 -5.09 -22.53
CA VAL A 39 -7.95 -3.69 -22.67
C VAL A 39 -6.90 -3.53 -23.78
N LEU A 40 -5.93 -4.44 -23.86
CA LEU A 40 -4.96 -4.47 -24.96
C LEU A 40 -5.65 -4.61 -26.33
N ASN A 41 -6.62 -5.51 -26.44
CA ASN A 41 -7.36 -5.68 -27.69
C ASN A 41 -8.19 -4.42 -28.02
N LYS A 42 -8.84 -3.78 -27.04
CA LYS A 42 -9.54 -2.49 -27.24
C LYS A 42 -8.59 -1.44 -27.84
N PHE A 43 -7.38 -1.30 -27.29
CA PHE A 43 -6.42 -0.33 -27.82
C PHE A 43 -5.87 -0.72 -29.19
N ILE A 44 -5.63 -2.02 -29.46
CA ILE A 44 -5.23 -2.50 -30.79
C ILE A 44 -6.32 -2.16 -31.82
N ASP A 45 -7.59 -2.36 -31.47
CA ASP A 45 -8.72 -2.06 -32.34
C ASP A 45 -8.84 -0.55 -32.59
N MET A 46 -8.77 0.27 -31.53
CA MET A 46 -8.79 1.73 -31.61
C MET A 46 -7.65 2.31 -32.47
N VAL A 47 -6.44 1.76 -32.34
CA VAL A 47 -5.31 2.16 -33.19
C VAL A 47 -5.53 1.70 -34.63
N THR A 48 -6.13 0.52 -34.82
CA THR A 48 -6.44 -0.01 -36.16
C THR A 48 -7.50 0.82 -36.89
N THR A 49 -8.57 1.24 -36.22
CA THR A 49 -9.59 2.13 -36.79
C THR A 49 -8.98 3.48 -37.15
N THR A 50 -8.15 4.04 -36.25
CA THR A 50 -7.43 5.30 -36.48
C THR A 50 -6.51 5.22 -37.70
N ILE A 51 -5.73 4.15 -37.86
CA ILE A 51 -4.88 3.90 -39.05
C ILE A 51 -5.72 3.88 -40.33
N ASN A 52 -6.94 3.34 -40.27
CA ASN A 52 -7.85 3.26 -41.40
C ASN A 52 -8.58 4.59 -41.69
N GLY A 53 -8.31 5.65 -40.92
CA GLY A 53 -8.92 6.97 -41.09
C GLY A 53 -10.27 7.13 -40.39
N ASP A 54 -10.65 6.19 -39.52
CA ASP A 54 -11.82 6.32 -38.65
C ASP A 54 -11.39 6.80 -37.26
N PHE A 55 -11.75 8.04 -36.94
CA PHE A 55 -11.35 8.71 -35.70
C PHE A 55 -12.41 8.66 -34.61
N THR A 56 -13.56 8.02 -34.85
CA THR A 56 -14.68 7.98 -33.89
C THR A 56 -14.25 7.45 -32.52
N SER A 57 -13.42 6.40 -32.51
CA SER A 57 -12.94 5.77 -31.27
C SER A 57 -12.02 6.67 -30.44
N ILE A 58 -11.27 7.58 -31.08
CA ILE A 58 -10.36 8.50 -30.38
C ILE A 58 -11.03 9.84 -30.04
N GLU A 59 -12.15 10.17 -30.68
CA GLU A 59 -12.98 11.32 -30.27
C GLU A 59 -13.72 11.04 -28.94
N GLU A 60 -14.09 9.78 -28.68
CA GLU A 60 -14.74 9.38 -27.44
C GLU A 60 -13.77 9.25 -26.26
N ASP A 61 -12.63 8.56 -26.45
CA ASP A 61 -11.69 8.23 -25.38
C ASP A 61 -10.27 7.97 -25.94
N PRO A 62 -9.47 9.03 -26.19
CA PRO A 62 -8.12 8.89 -26.76
C PRO A 62 -7.05 8.50 -25.73
N ASP A 63 -7.41 8.39 -24.45
CA ASP A 63 -6.46 8.26 -23.35
C ASP A 63 -5.88 6.83 -23.27
N VAL A 64 -4.56 6.74 -23.39
CA VAL A 64 -3.77 5.51 -23.20
C VAL A 64 -2.68 5.69 -22.14
N SER A 65 -2.88 6.66 -21.24
CA SER A 65 -1.97 7.00 -20.17
C SER A 65 -1.80 5.88 -19.16
N SER A 66 -0.71 5.96 -18.42
CA SER A 66 -0.40 5.07 -17.31
C SER A 66 0.15 5.85 -16.13
N ASN A 67 0.42 5.18 -15.02
CA ASN A 67 1.13 5.78 -13.89
C ASN A 67 2.56 6.24 -14.22
N TYR A 68 3.12 5.84 -15.37
CA TYR A 68 4.48 6.19 -15.78
C TYR A 68 4.53 7.38 -16.73
N GLU A 69 3.55 7.49 -17.63
CA GLU A 69 3.57 8.40 -18.78
C GLU A 69 2.13 8.79 -19.15
N VAL A 70 1.93 10.06 -19.50
CA VAL A 70 0.68 10.57 -20.06
C VAL A 70 0.75 10.44 -21.59
N ALA A 71 -0.19 9.71 -22.18
CA ALA A 71 -0.16 9.38 -23.60
C ALA A 71 -1.55 9.37 -24.22
N PHE A 72 -1.69 9.95 -25.41
CA PHE A 72 -2.96 10.04 -26.14
C PHE A 72 -2.80 9.51 -27.56
N ILE A 73 -3.81 8.78 -28.05
CA ILE A 73 -3.92 8.39 -29.45
C ILE A 73 -4.45 9.58 -30.24
N THR A 74 -3.69 10.05 -31.23
CA THR A 74 -4.08 11.13 -32.15
C THR A 74 -4.00 10.66 -33.60
N PRO A 75 -4.57 11.42 -34.58
CA PRO A 75 -4.41 11.09 -35.99
C PRO A 75 -2.96 11.03 -36.48
N ASN A 76 -2.02 11.65 -35.75
CA ASN A 76 -0.61 11.72 -36.12
C ASN A 76 0.23 10.58 -35.51
N GLY A 77 -0.26 9.91 -34.46
CA GLY A 77 0.52 8.96 -33.67
C GLY A 77 0.05 8.91 -32.22
N ILE A 78 0.87 8.29 -31.37
CA ILE A 78 0.72 8.39 -29.92
C ILE A 78 1.58 9.56 -29.46
N GLU A 79 0.92 10.59 -28.95
CA GLU A 79 1.57 11.75 -28.37
C GLU A 79 1.84 11.48 -26.90
N ILE A 80 3.12 11.39 -26.53
CA ILE A 80 3.56 11.30 -25.14
C ILE A 80 3.78 12.72 -24.65
N MET A 81 3.12 13.08 -23.55
CA MET A 81 3.13 14.42 -22.99
C MET A 81 4.10 14.52 -21.81
N ASP A 82 4.56 15.74 -21.51
CA ASP A 82 5.26 16.03 -20.26
C ASP A 82 4.33 15.95 -19.04
N GLU A 83 4.90 16.03 -17.83
CA GLU A 83 4.17 15.91 -16.57
C GLU A 83 3.06 16.97 -16.39
N ASN A 84 3.16 18.11 -17.08
CA ASN A 84 2.17 19.18 -17.02
C ASN A 84 1.11 19.09 -18.13
N VAL A 85 1.25 18.13 -19.05
CA VAL A 85 0.37 17.96 -20.22
C VAL A 85 0.36 19.21 -21.12
N GLU A 86 1.50 19.89 -21.21
CA GLU A 86 1.64 21.11 -22.01
C GLU A 86 2.43 20.88 -23.30
N ASN A 87 3.35 19.90 -23.31
CA ASN A 87 4.25 19.66 -24.44
C ASN A 87 4.29 18.19 -24.83
N VAL A 88 4.27 17.91 -26.14
CA VAL A 88 4.57 16.59 -26.70
C VAL A 88 6.08 16.36 -26.63
N ILE A 89 6.50 15.37 -25.85
CA ILE A 89 7.91 15.01 -25.65
C ILE A 89 8.38 13.87 -26.55
N ASP A 90 7.46 13.02 -27.01
CA ASP A 90 7.73 11.97 -27.99
C ASP A 90 6.47 11.67 -28.83
N LEU A 91 6.68 11.15 -30.03
CA LEU A 91 5.62 10.74 -30.96
C LEU A 91 5.90 9.34 -31.48
N ILE A 92 5.02 8.40 -31.17
CA ILE A 92 5.10 7.03 -31.69
C ILE A 92 4.14 6.88 -32.88
N PRO A 93 4.61 6.53 -34.09
CA PRO A 93 3.72 6.28 -35.22
C PRO A 93 2.69 5.19 -34.90
N LEU A 94 1.44 5.36 -35.35
CA LEU A 94 0.34 4.44 -35.05
C LEU A 94 0.66 2.98 -35.40
N GLN A 95 1.30 2.77 -36.56
CA GLN A 95 1.70 1.43 -37.01
C GLN A 95 2.73 0.80 -36.07
N GLU A 96 3.70 1.59 -35.59
CA GLU A 96 4.70 1.12 -34.63
C GLU A 96 4.06 0.77 -33.30
N PHE A 97 3.19 1.65 -32.78
CA PHE A 97 2.49 1.42 -31.52
C PHE A 97 1.62 0.16 -31.55
N LYS A 98 0.89 -0.05 -32.67
CA LYS A 98 0.13 -1.28 -32.90
C LYS A 98 0.99 -2.53 -32.85
N GLU A 99 2.16 -2.52 -33.50
CA GLU A 99 3.08 -3.65 -33.47
C GLU A 99 3.61 -3.95 -32.06
N ILE A 100 3.86 -2.91 -31.25
CA ILE A 100 4.29 -3.07 -29.87
C ILE A 100 3.17 -3.66 -29.00
N LEU A 101 1.93 -3.14 -29.13
CA LEU A 101 0.76 -3.67 -28.41
C LEU A 101 0.51 -5.15 -28.72
N ILE A 102 0.56 -5.53 -30.00
CA ILE A 102 0.43 -6.92 -30.43
C ILE A 102 1.55 -7.77 -29.85
N GLY A 103 2.80 -7.32 -29.96
CA GLY A 103 3.95 -8.03 -29.41
C GLY A 103 3.86 -8.24 -27.91
N TRP A 104 3.39 -7.23 -27.17
CA TRP A 104 3.21 -7.31 -25.73
C TRP A 104 2.06 -8.27 -25.35
N ARG A 105 0.90 -8.16 -26.01
CA ARG A 105 -0.22 -9.09 -25.83
C ARG A 105 0.20 -10.53 -26.09
N ASP A 106 0.86 -10.78 -27.22
CA ASP A 106 1.30 -12.12 -27.59
C ASP A 106 2.33 -12.65 -26.57
N PHE A 107 3.23 -11.79 -26.09
CA PHE A 107 4.14 -12.15 -25.00
C PHE A 107 3.40 -12.45 -23.69
N LEU A 108 2.37 -11.71 -23.32
CA LEU A 108 1.55 -12.01 -22.13
C LEU A 108 0.85 -13.37 -22.25
N LEU A 109 0.39 -13.73 -23.45
CA LEU A 109 -0.26 -15.01 -23.74
C LEU A 109 0.72 -16.20 -23.79
N THR A 110 2.02 -15.95 -23.94
CA THR A 110 3.02 -17.04 -23.92
C THR A 110 3.27 -17.56 -22.49
N PRO A 111 3.21 -18.87 -22.24
CA PRO A 111 3.57 -19.45 -20.94
C PRO A 111 5.04 -19.17 -20.58
N PRO A 112 5.42 -19.11 -19.29
CA PRO A 112 6.81 -19.16 -18.88
C PRO A 112 7.19 -20.61 -18.60
N LEU A 113 7.36 -21.46 -19.62
CA LEU A 113 7.87 -22.85 -19.50
C LEU A 113 6.99 -23.82 -18.63
N ASN A 114 6.46 -24.90 -19.23
CA ASN A 114 5.89 -26.06 -18.54
C ASN A 114 5.07 -25.75 -17.24
N GLY A 115 3.93 -25.07 -17.37
CA GLY A 115 2.91 -25.04 -16.31
C GLY A 115 3.21 -24.19 -15.07
N SER A 116 4.26 -23.36 -15.06
CA SER A 116 4.54 -22.43 -13.94
C SER A 116 3.69 -21.15 -14.02
N LYS A 117 3.22 -20.63 -12.87
CA LYS A 117 2.36 -19.43 -12.81
C LYS A 117 3.13 -18.12 -13.05
N VAL A 118 2.56 -17.24 -13.88
CA VAL A 118 3.03 -15.86 -14.15
C VAL A 118 2.40 -14.90 -13.15
N TYR A 119 3.19 -13.99 -12.57
CA TYR A 119 2.69 -12.82 -11.85
C TYR A 119 3.00 -11.59 -12.71
N ILE A 120 1.99 -10.84 -13.13
CA ILE A 120 2.22 -9.64 -13.95
C ILE A 120 2.56 -8.48 -13.00
N SER A 121 3.62 -7.71 -13.29
CA SER A 121 4.16 -6.68 -12.39
C SER A 121 3.38 -5.36 -12.40
N GLY A 122 2.08 -5.40 -12.69
CA GLY A 122 1.16 -4.31 -12.34
C GLY A 122 0.80 -4.46 -10.87
N GLU A 123 1.08 -3.45 -10.06
CA GLU A 123 0.97 -3.49 -8.60
C GLU A 123 -0.38 -4.05 -8.10
N ILE A 124 -0.38 -5.29 -7.62
CA ILE A 124 -1.34 -5.72 -6.59
C ILE A 124 -0.60 -5.63 -5.26
N ASN A 125 -0.55 -4.42 -4.71
CA ASN A 125 -0.09 -4.16 -3.35
C ASN A 125 -1.22 -4.34 -2.31
N ASP A 126 -2.45 -4.65 -2.76
CA ASP A 126 -3.57 -4.90 -1.86
C ASP A 126 -3.70 -6.41 -1.53
N ASP A 127 -3.41 -6.75 -0.28
CA ASP A 127 -3.61 -8.08 0.28
C ASP A 127 -5.05 -8.61 0.06
N ASN A 128 -6.05 -7.73 -0.10
CA ASN A 128 -7.45 -8.10 -0.38
C ASN A 128 -7.66 -8.62 -1.81
N GLU A 129 -7.01 -8.04 -2.82
CA GLU A 129 -7.11 -8.51 -4.20
C GLU A 129 -6.41 -9.85 -4.38
N ILE A 130 -5.28 -10.05 -3.68
CA ILE A 130 -4.60 -11.36 -3.62
C ILE A 130 -5.53 -12.41 -3.00
N GLU A 131 -6.25 -12.07 -1.93
CA GLU A 131 -7.17 -13.00 -1.25
C GLU A 131 -8.36 -13.38 -2.15
N LYS A 132 -8.95 -12.40 -2.85
CA LYS A 132 -10.05 -12.58 -3.82
C LYS A 132 -9.61 -13.37 -5.06
N PHE A 133 -8.39 -13.15 -5.55
CA PHE A 133 -7.80 -13.91 -6.65
C PHE A 133 -7.50 -15.37 -6.26
N LEU A 134 -7.11 -15.61 -5.00
CA LEU A 134 -6.84 -16.95 -4.47
C LEU A 134 -8.10 -17.80 -4.23
N GLU A 135 -9.29 -17.20 -4.19
CA GLU A 135 -10.56 -17.95 -4.10
C GLU A 135 -10.86 -18.75 -5.36
N GLY A 136 -10.34 -18.35 -6.53
CA GLY A 136 -10.53 -19.03 -7.82
C GLY A 136 -9.45 -20.05 -8.20
N GLN A 137 -8.43 -20.28 -7.35
CA GLN A 137 -7.24 -21.05 -7.71
C GLN A 137 -7.24 -22.47 -7.08
N PRO A 138 -6.58 -23.46 -7.71
CA PRO A 138 -6.49 -24.83 -7.18
C PRO A 138 -5.80 -24.88 -5.80
N LYS A 139 -6.29 -25.79 -4.93
CA LYS A 139 -5.92 -25.89 -3.50
C LYS A 139 -4.41 -25.96 -3.24
N GLU A 140 -3.65 -26.56 -4.14
CA GLU A 140 -2.20 -26.71 -4.02
C GLU A 140 -1.46 -25.37 -4.09
N ALA A 141 -1.87 -24.46 -4.98
CA ALA A 141 -1.27 -23.14 -5.09
C ALA A 141 -1.67 -22.22 -3.93
N LYS A 142 -2.85 -22.42 -3.35
CA LYS A 142 -3.29 -21.72 -2.13
C LYS A 142 -2.40 -22.11 -0.94
N ASN A 143 -2.00 -23.37 -0.85
CA ASN A 143 -1.16 -23.87 0.23
C ASN A 143 0.28 -23.36 0.16
N GLU A 144 0.87 -23.26 -1.03
CA GLU A 144 2.26 -22.79 -1.20
C GLU A 144 2.42 -21.29 -0.87
N ILE A 145 1.50 -20.46 -1.35
CA ILE A 145 1.48 -19.01 -1.04
C ILE A 145 1.19 -18.77 0.45
N PHE A 146 0.36 -19.62 1.05
CA PHE A 146 0.08 -19.57 2.47
C PHE A 146 1.31 -19.95 3.31
N GLU A 147 2.09 -20.95 2.89
CA GLU A 147 3.35 -21.34 3.53
C GLU A 147 4.39 -20.21 3.51
N ASP A 148 4.52 -19.49 2.40
CA ASP A 148 5.44 -18.33 2.32
C ASP A 148 4.95 -17.14 3.16
N LYS A 149 3.64 -16.84 3.15
CA LYS A 149 3.04 -15.84 4.05
C LYS A 149 3.21 -16.23 5.53
N LEU A 150 3.11 -17.52 5.86
CA LEU A 150 3.35 -18.06 7.21
C LEU A 150 4.79 -17.89 7.68
N LYS A 151 5.77 -17.79 6.77
CA LYS A 151 7.17 -17.49 7.12
C LYS A 151 7.40 -16.00 7.37
N ALA A 152 6.78 -15.11 6.58
CA ALA A 152 7.02 -13.67 6.67
C ALA A 152 6.23 -12.97 7.80
N TYR A 153 4.96 -13.33 7.98
CA TYR A 153 4.05 -12.67 8.93
C TYR A 153 4.49 -12.71 10.40
N PRO A 154 5.08 -13.80 10.94
CA PRO A 154 5.54 -13.80 12.33
C PRO A 154 6.52 -12.68 12.64
N LYS A 155 7.46 -12.40 11.73
CA LYS A 155 8.50 -11.37 11.95
C LYS A 155 7.90 -9.96 11.87
N GLN A 156 7.08 -9.71 10.86
CA GLN A 156 6.42 -8.41 10.67
C GLN A 156 5.45 -8.10 11.81
N ASN A 157 4.57 -9.04 12.15
CA ASN A 157 3.57 -8.87 13.21
C ASN A 157 4.22 -8.63 14.57
N LYS A 158 5.32 -9.33 14.87
CA LYS A 158 6.08 -9.12 16.11
C LYS A 158 6.73 -7.74 16.15
N LEU A 159 7.27 -7.26 15.04
CA LEU A 159 7.86 -5.93 14.95
C LEU A 159 6.80 -4.84 15.17
N VAL A 160 5.67 -4.93 14.48
CA VAL A 160 4.55 -3.98 14.65
C VAL A 160 4.09 -3.95 16.10
N PHE A 161 3.90 -5.11 16.73
CA PHE A 161 3.57 -5.19 18.15
C PHE A 161 4.57 -4.44 19.05
N ILE A 162 5.87 -4.67 18.85
CA ILE A 162 6.92 -4.02 19.67
C ILE A 162 6.90 -2.51 19.47
N VAL A 163 6.77 -2.04 18.23
CA VAL A 163 6.73 -0.61 17.91
C VAL A 163 5.48 0.04 18.52
N SER A 164 4.31 -0.57 18.32
CA SER A 164 3.04 -0.06 18.87
C SER A 164 3.05 -0.03 20.40
N LEU A 165 3.61 -1.06 21.05
CA LEU A 165 3.72 -1.11 22.50
C LEU A 165 4.68 -0.05 23.03
N SER A 166 5.80 0.15 22.35
CA SER A 166 6.78 1.18 22.71
C SER A 166 6.17 2.58 22.59
N LEU A 167 5.43 2.86 21.50
CA LEU A 167 4.71 4.11 21.30
C LEU A 167 3.62 4.31 22.37
N PHE A 168 2.89 3.26 22.73
CA PHE A 168 1.87 3.32 23.77
C PHE A 168 2.46 3.75 25.12
N ILE A 169 3.56 3.13 25.53
CA ILE A 169 4.27 3.49 26.78
C ILE A 169 4.81 4.92 26.69
N LEU A 170 5.42 5.30 25.56
CA LEU A 170 5.95 6.63 25.34
C LEU A 170 4.86 7.71 25.44
N PHE A 171 3.73 7.51 24.77
CA PHE A 171 2.61 8.45 24.81
C PHE A 171 1.99 8.54 26.22
N LEU A 172 1.84 7.41 26.93
CA LEU A 172 1.39 7.44 28.32
C LEU A 172 2.30 8.32 29.19
N LEU A 173 3.63 8.11 29.12
CA LEU A 173 4.58 8.91 29.89
C LEU A 173 4.55 10.38 29.47
N PHE A 174 4.51 10.65 28.17
CA PHE A 174 4.51 12.01 27.65
C PHE A 174 3.26 12.79 28.08
N PHE A 175 2.07 12.26 27.83
CA PHE A 175 0.82 12.98 28.10
C PHE A 175 0.40 12.98 29.57
N LEU A 176 0.74 11.95 30.35
CA LEU A 176 0.37 11.88 31.77
C LEU A 176 1.43 12.43 32.72
N ILE A 177 2.69 12.54 32.31
CA ILE A 177 3.77 13.01 33.21
C ILE A 177 4.40 14.28 32.66
N ILE A 178 4.90 14.26 31.43
CA ILE A 178 5.69 15.37 30.88
C ILE A 178 4.82 16.60 30.63
N ILE A 179 3.67 16.45 29.96
CA ILE A 179 2.77 17.59 29.65
C ILE A 179 2.28 18.31 30.90
N PRO A 180 1.77 17.63 31.95
CA PRO A 180 1.40 18.29 33.20
C PRO A 180 2.55 19.05 33.87
N LEU A 181 3.79 18.54 33.77
CA LEU A 181 4.98 19.21 34.33
C LEU A 181 5.34 20.51 33.60
N LEU A 182 5.00 20.63 32.32
CA LEU A 182 5.25 21.83 31.51
C LEU A 182 4.26 22.98 31.79
N ASN A 183 3.20 22.72 32.56
CA ASN A 183 2.22 23.72 33.01
C ASN A 183 1.61 24.58 31.88
N MET A 184 1.34 23.98 30.72
CA MET A 184 0.80 24.67 29.55
C MET A 184 -0.72 24.86 29.65
N THR A 185 -1.18 25.82 30.45
CA THR A 185 -2.60 26.03 30.78
C THR A 185 -3.50 26.35 29.58
N ASN A 186 -2.97 27.04 28.57
CA ASN A 186 -3.77 27.54 27.45
C ASN A 186 -4.04 26.48 26.36
N GLU A 187 -3.29 25.37 26.37
CA GLU A 187 -3.34 24.34 25.32
C GLU A 187 -3.72 22.95 25.87
N ILE A 188 -4.18 22.87 27.13
CA ILE A 188 -4.53 21.58 27.77
C ILE A 188 -5.58 20.82 26.97
N ILE A 189 -6.63 21.49 26.49
CA ILE A 189 -7.72 20.85 25.76
C ILE A 189 -7.22 20.16 24.47
N PRO A 190 -6.55 20.84 23.52
CA PRO A 190 -6.07 20.17 22.31
C PRO A 190 -5.06 19.06 22.61
N PHE A 191 -4.16 19.24 23.60
CA PHE A 191 -3.22 18.18 23.99
C PHE A 191 -3.91 16.98 24.62
N SER A 192 -4.98 17.19 25.38
CA SER A 192 -5.75 16.09 25.99
C SER A 192 -6.48 15.28 24.94
N ILE A 193 -7.05 15.92 23.92
CA ILE A 193 -7.70 15.25 22.78
C ILE A 193 -6.66 14.45 21.98
N LEU A 194 -5.56 15.08 21.60
CA LEU A 194 -4.49 14.44 20.83
C LEU A 194 -3.87 13.27 21.59
N GLY A 195 -3.58 13.45 22.87
CA GLY A 195 -3.00 12.42 23.73
C GLY A 195 -3.93 11.24 23.93
N ALA A 196 -5.20 11.49 24.18
CA ALA A 196 -6.21 10.45 24.31
C ALA A 196 -6.32 9.58 23.04
N PHE A 197 -6.32 10.23 21.87
CA PHE A 197 -6.35 9.54 20.59
C PHE A 197 -5.06 8.74 20.33
N ALA A 198 -3.89 9.34 20.56
CA ALA A 198 -2.60 8.69 20.33
C ALA A 198 -2.38 7.47 21.24
N ILE A 199 -2.71 7.59 22.54
CA ILE A 199 -2.64 6.49 23.51
C ILE A 199 -3.63 5.38 23.12
N SER A 200 -4.86 5.73 22.80
CA SER A 200 -5.88 4.71 22.45
C SER A 200 -5.55 3.98 21.16
N LEU A 201 -5.07 4.70 20.14
CA LEU A 201 -4.68 4.11 18.86
C LEU A 201 -3.48 3.16 19.02
N SER A 202 -2.40 3.62 19.65
CA SER A 202 -1.21 2.79 19.90
C SER A 202 -1.51 1.59 20.79
N GLY A 203 -2.36 1.75 21.81
CA GLY A 203 -2.84 0.65 22.66
C GLY A 203 -3.67 -0.36 21.87
N PHE A 204 -4.57 0.10 21.00
CA PHE A 204 -5.36 -0.76 20.12
C PHE A 204 -4.48 -1.58 19.17
N TYR A 205 -3.52 -0.93 18.50
CA TYR A 205 -2.57 -1.65 17.65
C TYR A 205 -1.78 -2.70 18.43
N SER A 206 -1.36 -2.39 19.66
CA SER A 206 -0.67 -3.34 20.53
C SER A 206 -1.55 -4.55 20.86
N LEU A 207 -2.83 -4.33 21.16
CA LEU A 207 -3.80 -5.41 21.42
C LEU A 207 -4.08 -6.24 20.15
N LEU A 208 -4.26 -5.58 19.02
CA LEU A 208 -4.58 -6.22 17.73
C LEU A 208 -3.43 -7.11 17.24
N TYR A 209 -2.18 -6.70 17.50
CA TYR A 209 -1.00 -7.50 17.18
C TYR A 209 -0.52 -8.41 18.32
N TYR A 210 -1.21 -8.43 19.46
CA TYR A 210 -0.83 -9.28 20.57
C TYR A 210 -0.92 -10.77 20.19
N LYS A 211 0.21 -11.48 20.27
CA LYS A 211 0.35 -12.91 19.88
C LYS A 211 0.05 -13.21 18.41
N SER A 212 -0.11 -12.21 17.55
CA SER A 212 -0.40 -12.42 16.12
C SER A 212 0.77 -13.01 15.33
N TRP A 213 1.94 -13.17 15.96
CA TRP A 213 3.10 -13.88 15.41
C TRP A 213 3.09 -15.40 15.66
N LYS A 214 2.11 -15.93 16.41
CA LYS A 214 1.99 -17.38 16.63
C LYS A 214 1.42 -18.05 15.38
N LYS A 215 2.00 -19.20 15.00
CA LYS A 215 1.56 -19.98 13.84
C LYS A 215 0.07 -20.30 13.89
N ASP A 216 -0.46 -20.71 15.04
CA ASP A 216 -1.88 -21.06 15.20
C ASP A 216 -2.81 -19.86 15.00
N PHE A 217 -2.36 -18.67 15.42
CA PHE A 217 -3.11 -17.43 15.21
C PHE A 217 -3.14 -17.07 13.73
N ILE A 218 -1.99 -17.09 13.05
CA ILE A 218 -1.90 -16.78 11.61
C ILE A 218 -2.72 -17.79 10.81
N LYS A 219 -2.72 -19.07 11.21
CA LYS A 219 -3.54 -20.10 10.56
C LYS A 219 -5.04 -19.86 10.69
N LYS A 220 -5.49 -19.35 11.84
CA LYS A 220 -6.91 -19.16 12.14
C LYS A 220 -7.47 -17.80 11.68
N VAL A 221 -6.68 -16.75 11.81
CA VAL A 221 -7.12 -15.34 11.66
C VAL A 221 -6.40 -14.65 10.50
N GLY A 222 -5.22 -15.13 10.09
CA GLY A 222 -4.41 -14.47 9.06
C GLY A 222 -3.69 -13.23 9.58
N LYS A 223 -3.46 -12.26 8.68
CA LYS A 223 -2.87 -10.96 9.02
C LYS A 223 -3.93 -10.11 9.71
N PRO A 224 -3.67 -9.55 10.90
CA PRO A 224 -4.61 -8.66 11.57
C PRO A 224 -4.95 -7.46 10.68
N LYS A 225 -6.23 -7.28 10.36
CA LYS A 225 -6.72 -6.12 9.58
C LYS A 225 -7.34 -5.10 10.52
N LEU A 226 -7.03 -3.82 10.32
CA LEU A 226 -7.67 -2.74 11.06
C LEU A 226 -9.05 -2.47 10.46
N SER A 227 -10.09 -2.83 11.20
CA SER A 227 -11.45 -2.36 10.90
C SER A 227 -11.67 -1.07 11.67
N LEU A 228 -11.92 0.03 10.95
CA LEU A 228 -12.28 1.31 11.57
C LEU A 228 -13.50 1.19 12.48
N GLN A 229 -14.49 0.36 12.09
CA GLN A 229 -15.66 0.08 12.92
C GLN A 229 -15.27 -0.58 14.24
N THR A 230 -14.40 -1.59 14.20
CA THR A 230 -13.91 -2.26 15.41
C THR A 230 -13.08 -1.32 16.27
N TYR A 231 -12.26 -0.46 15.65
CA TYR A 231 -11.51 0.57 16.37
C TYR A 231 -12.43 1.51 17.14
N PHE A 232 -13.40 2.13 16.47
CA PHE A 232 -14.34 3.06 17.12
C PHE A 232 -15.14 2.38 18.24
N LEU A 233 -15.59 1.14 18.02
CA LEU A 233 -16.35 0.39 19.02
C LEU A 233 -15.52 0.08 20.26
N VAL A 234 -14.27 -0.37 20.10
CA VAL A 234 -13.41 -0.80 21.22
C VAL A 234 -12.73 0.40 21.89
N CYS A 235 -12.37 1.44 21.14
CA CYS A 235 -11.49 2.51 21.61
C CYS A 235 -12.22 3.79 22.01
N SER A 236 -13.50 3.98 21.67
CA SER A 236 -14.26 5.17 22.06
C SER A 236 -14.24 5.40 23.58
N LEU A 237 -14.55 4.36 24.36
CA LEU A 237 -14.60 4.45 25.82
C LEU A 237 -13.19 4.67 26.45
N PRO A 238 -12.14 3.91 26.08
CA PRO A 238 -10.77 4.23 26.51
C PRO A 238 -10.31 5.64 26.13
N THR A 239 -10.66 6.13 24.94
CA THR A 239 -10.29 7.48 24.47
C THR A 239 -10.90 8.54 25.36
N VAL A 240 -12.21 8.45 25.64
CA VAL A 240 -12.88 9.40 26.54
C VAL A 240 -12.27 9.35 27.94
N LEU A 241 -11.95 8.14 28.45
CA LEU A 241 -11.31 7.97 29.75
C LEU A 241 -9.91 8.62 29.79
N PHE A 242 -9.07 8.39 28.78
CA PHE A 242 -7.75 9.01 28.71
C PHE A 242 -7.81 10.52 28.57
N TYR A 243 -8.79 11.05 27.84
CA TYR A 243 -9.03 12.49 27.75
C TYR A 243 -9.24 13.08 29.14
N PHE A 244 -10.15 12.51 29.94
CA PHE A 244 -10.40 12.99 31.29
C PHE A 244 -9.19 12.84 32.20
N LEU A 245 -8.45 11.73 32.10
CA LEU A 245 -7.22 11.54 32.90
C LEU A 245 -6.16 12.59 32.60
N ILE A 246 -5.89 12.87 31.32
CA ILE A 246 -4.90 13.87 30.90
C ILE A 246 -5.35 15.27 31.31
N TYR A 247 -6.61 15.60 31.02
CA TYR A 247 -7.20 16.90 31.32
C TYR A 247 -7.19 17.19 32.83
N TRP A 248 -7.67 16.24 33.64
CA TRP A 248 -7.73 16.36 35.10
C TRP A 248 -6.34 16.51 35.73
N ASN A 249 -5.39 15.67 35.31
CA ASN A 249 -4.03 15.70 35.82
C ASN A 249 -3.28 16.99 35.45
N SER A 250 -3.69 17.66 34.37
CA SER A 250 -3.14 18.96 33.95
C SER A 250 -3.75 20.13 34.73
N LEU A 251 -5.04 20.05 35.11
CA LEU A 251 -5.75 21.11 35.84
C LEU A 251 -5.37 21.20 37.33
N GLU A 252 -5.23 20.06 38.00
CA GLU A 252 -4.90 20.04 39.44
C GLU A 252 -3.41 20.34 39.72
N GLY A 253 -2.63 20.63 38.67
CA GLY A 253 -1.19 20.77 38.71
C GLY A 253 -0.47 19.42 38.84
N PRO A 254 0.81 19.33 38.42
CA PRO A 254 1.59 18.11 38.48
C PRO A 254 1.89 17.75 39.95
N GLY A 255 0.97 17.04 40.60
CA GLY A 255 1.26 16.39 41.87
C GLY A 255 0.13 16.29 42.88
N HIS A 256 -1.03 16.91 42.72
CA HIS A 256 -2.03 16.83 43.80
C HIS A 256 -2.57 15.39 44.03
N ASN A 257 -2.59 14.56 42.98
CA ASN A 257 -3.02 13.15 43.06
C ASN A 257 -1.87 12.11 42.95
N LEU A 258 -0.81 12.37 42.18
CA LEU A 258 0.31 11.43 42.02
C LEU A 258 1.37 11.50 43.13
N TYR A 259 1.62 12.67 43.76
CA TYR A 259 2.57 12.76 44.88
C TYR A 259 2.02 12.19 46.20
N LYS A 260 0.70 11.99 46.32
CA LYS A 260 0.13 11.23 47.44
C LYS A 260 0.44 9.72 47.33
N SER A 261 0.76 9.24 46.13
CA SER A 261 1.27 7.89 45.91
C SER A 261 2.78 7.87 46.13
N SER A 262 3.22 7.56 47.36
CA SER A 262 4.63 7.54 47.80
C SER A 262 5.58 6.67 46.95
N ILE A 263 5.05 5.90 46.00
CA ILE A 263 5.77 5.00 45.10
C ILE A 263 6.46 5.78 43.96
N MET A 264 5.82 6.83 43.42
CA MET A 264 6.32 7.52 42.23
C MET A 264 7.50 8.46 42.57
N SER A 265 7.47 9.12 43.74
CA SER A 265 8.61 9.94 44.20
C SER A 265 9.85 9.10 44.54
N LYS A 266 9.66 7.85 45.00
CA LYS A 266 10.75 6.89 45.22
C LYS A 266 11.40 6.44 43.92
N LEU A 267 10.61 6.24 42.86
CA LEU A 267 11.11 5.86 41.54
C LEU A 267 11.86 7.02 40.86
N LEU A 268 11.34 8.25 40.94
CA LEU A 268 12.01 9.43 40.36
C LEU A 268 13.37 9.73 41.00
N LYS A 269 13.50 9.58 42.33
CA LYS A 269 14.79 9.69 43.04
C LYS A 269 15.81 8.62 42.63
N LEU A 270 15.36 7.53 42.02
CA LEU A 270 16.21 6.43 41.58
C LEU A 270 16.79 6.66 40.18
N PHE A 271 16.07 7.44 39.35
CA PHE A 271 16.50 7.78 37.98
C PHE A 271 17.20 9.13 37.89
N PHE A 272 16.95 10.04 38.84
CA PHE A 272 17.60 11.34 38.93
C PHE A 272 18.10 11.55 40.38
N PRO A 273 19.31 11.07 40.72
CA PRO A 273 19.90 11.23 42.05
C PRO A 273 20.28 12.69 42.37
#